data_AF-A0A059L0E4-F1
#
_entry.id   AF-A0A059L0E4-F1
#
_cell.length_a   1.000
_cell.length_b   1.000
_cell.length_c   1.000
_cell.angle_alpha   90.00
_cell.angle_beta   90.00
_cell.angle_gamma   90.00
#
_symmetry.space_group_name_H-M   'P 1'
#
loop_
_entity.id
_entity.type
_entity.pdbx_description
1 polymer ?
#
loop_
_entity_poly.entity_id
_entity_poly.type
_entity_poly.pdbx_seq_one_letter_code
_entity_poly.pdbx_strand_id
1 'polypeptide(L)'
;MRYLSITGFYPDEKQDDSLQFQLTIKDYEMNQALAQLTESKKLEEIEPGELELTSTQILQIAELLEVNFPEGLEYFIGARAAP
;
A
#
# COMPACT_ATOMS: atom_id res chain seq x y z
N MET A 1 15.69 -8.32 -1.38
CA MET A 1 15.19 -7.27 -0.46
C MET A 1 13.68 -7.20 -0.60
N ARG A 2 12.94 -6.98 0.50
CA ARG A 2 11.48 -6.77 0.42
C ARG A 2 11.19 -5.29 0.26
N TYR A 3 10.11 -4.97 -0.43
CA TYR A 3 9.54 -3.64 -0.52
C TYR A 3 8.02 -3.74 -0.48
N LEU A 4 7.36 -2.67 -0.12
CA LEU A 4 5.92 -2.52 -0.10
C LEU A 4 5.49 -1.87 -1.40
N SER A 5 4.38 -2.38 -1.92
CA SER A 5 3.67 -1.76 -3.02
C SER A 5 2.25 -1.51 -2.57
N ILE A 6 1.73 -0.34 -2.92
CA ILE A 6 0.33 0.00 -2.75
C ILE A 6 -0.35 -0.15 -4.10
N THR A 7 -1.48 -0.81 -4.12
CA THR A 7 -2.33 -1.04 -5.29
C THR A 7 -3.71 -0.47 -5.00
N GLY A 8 -4.37 0.07 -6.02
CA GLY A 8 -5.72 0.63 -5.90
C GLY A 8 -6.62 0.08 -6.98
N PHE A 9 -7.78 -0.41 -6.58
CA PHE A 9 -8.79 -1.01 -7.44
C PHE A 9 -10.11 -0.27 -7.29
N TYR A 10 -10.99 -0.40 -8.28
CA TYR A 10 -12.35 0.07 -8.10
C TYR A 10 -13.09 -0.84 -7.11
N PRO A 11 -14.06 -0.29 -6.35
CA PRO A 11 -14.92 -1.12 -5.53
C PRO A 11 -15.72 -2.09 -6.39
N ASP A 12 -16.09 -3.23 -5.80
CA ASP A 12 -16.85 -4.33 -6.44
C ASP A 12 -18.06 -3.85 -7.26
N GLU A 13 -18.69 -2.74 -6.87
CA GLU A 13 -19.82 -2.13 -7.57
C GLU A 13 -19.52 -1.75 -9.04
N LYS A 14 -18.26 -1.48 -9.38
CA LYS A 14 -17.85 -1.12 -10.74
C LYS A 14 -17.65 -2.34 -11.65
N GLN A 15 -17.65 -3.57 -11.12
CA GLN A 15 -17.33 -4.81 -11.86
C GLN A 15 -16.02 -4.69 -12.66
N ASP A 16 -15.04 -3.97 -12.13
CA ASP A 16 -13.75 -3.73 -12.77
C ASP A 16 -12.62 -4.04 -11.77
N ASP A 17 -12.07 -5.24 -11.91
CA ASP A 17 -10.94 -5.73 -11.10
C ASP A 17 -9.58 -5.26 -11.65
N SER A 18 -9.57 -4.31 -12.60
CA SER A 18 -8.33 -3.79 -13.17
C SER A 18 -7.63 -2.89 -12.17
N LEU A 19 -6.30 -2.99 -12.14
CA LEU A 19 -5.45 -2.12 -11.35
C LEU A 19 -5.55 -0.68 -11.85
N GLN A 20 -6.11 0.20 -11.03
CA GLN A 20 -6.29 1.62 -11.36
C GLN A 20 -5.14 2.47 -10.85
N PHE A 21 -4.51 2.04 -9.76
CA PHE A 21 -3.41 2.76 -9.13
C PHE A 21 -2.34 1.79 -8.67
N GLN A 22 -1.07 2.16 -8.86
CA GLN A 22 0.06 1.42 -8.32
C GLN A 22 1.14 2.38 -7.86
N LEU A 23 1.59 2.20 -6.63
CA LEU A 23 2.71 2.95 -6.07
C LEU A 23 3.70 1.97 -5.43
N THR A 24 4.88 1.89 -6.03
CA THR A 24 5.98 1.10 -5.49
C THR A 24 6.89 1.97 -4.64
N ILE A 25 7.09 1.58 -3.38
CA ILE A 25 7.90 2.32 -2.43
C ILE A 25 9.35 1.87 -2.59
N LYS A 26 10.20 2.77 -3.08
CA LYS A 26 11.62 2.47 -3.34
C LYS A 26 12.50 2.72 -2.12
N ASP A 27 12.15 3.71 -1.31
CA ASP A 27 12.92 4.11 -0.13
C ASP A 27 12.71 3.15 1.03
N TYR A 28 13.81 2.61 1.56
CA TYR A 28 13.76 1.62 2.65
C TYR A 28 13.14 2.20 3.93
N GLU A 29 13.45 3.45 4.27
CA GLU A 29 12.87 4.11 5.44
C GLU A 29 11.36 4.26 5.32
N MET A 30 10.87 4.63 4.15
CA MET A 30 9.43 4.70 3.85
C MET A 30 8.78 3.31 3.92
N ASN A 31 9.41 2.30 3.33
CA ASN A 31 8.95 0.93 3.45
C ASN A 31 8.83 0.47 4.90
N GLN A 32 9.81 0.81 5.74
CA GLN A 32 9.78 0.46 7.15
C GLN A 32 8.72 1.24 7.93
N ALA A 33 8.53 2.53 7.63
CA ALA A 33 7.50 3.35 8.24
C ALA A 33 6.08 2.84 7.89
N LEU A 34 5.85 2.48 6.63
CA LEU A 34 4.60 1.89 6.18
C LEU A 34 4.36 0.53 6.84
N ALA A 35 5.37 -0.33 6.94
CA ALA A 35 5.25 -1.61 7.61
C ALA A 35 4.79 -1.48 9.07
N GLN A 36 5.32 -0.47 9.76
CA GLN A 36 4.94 -0.13 11.13
C GLN A 36 3.53 0.48 11.20
N LEU A 37 3.16 1.32 10.24
CA LEU A 37 1.85 1.96 10.17
C LEU A 37 0.72 0.96 9.88
N THR A 38 0.99 -0.06 9.05
CA THR A 38 -0.05 -0.98 8.57
C THR A 38 -0.17 -2.23 9.43
N GLU A 39 0.96 -2.83 9.80
CA GLU A 39 0.99 -4.07 10.59
C GLU A 39 1.71 -3.94 11.95
N SER A 40 2.28 -2.77 12.27
CA SER A 40 3.14 -2.60 13.47
C SER A 40 4.29 -3.61 13.51
N LYS A 41 4.77 -4.01 12.34
CA LYS A 41 5.85 -4.97 12.13
C LYS A 41 7.00 -4.33 11.38
N LYS A 42 8.18 -4.96 11.41
CA LYS A 42 9.26 -4.59 10.51
C LYS A 42 8.96 -5.11 9.10
N LEU A 43 9.51 -4.45 8.09
CA LEU A 43 9.39 -4.85 6.69
C LEU A 43 9.78 -6.32 6.44
N GLU A 44 10.76 -6.83 7.18
CA GLU A 44 11.25 -8.21 7.11
C GLU A 44 10.31 -9.23 7.79
N GLU A 45 9.40 -8.76 8.63
CA GLU A 45 8.41 -9.56 9.35
C GLU A 45 7.03 -9.51 8.69
N ILE A 46 6.85 -8.62 7.71
CA ILE A 46 5.64 -8.60 6.89
C ILE A 46 5.55 -9.87 6.07
N GLU A 47 4.40 -10.52 6.21
CA GLU A 47 4.08 -11.73 5.48
C GLU A 47 3.72 -11.40 4.03
N PRO A 48 4.02 -12.30 3.07
CA PRO A 48 3.58 -12.12 1.70
C PRO A 48 2.04 -12.13 1.64
N GLY A 49 1.47 -11.08 1.07
CA GLY A 49 0.02 -10.89 0.98
C GLY A 49 -0.32 -9.45 0.61
N GLU A 50 -1.62 -9.17 0.48
CA GLU A 50 -2.15 -7.83 0.33
C GLU A 50 -3.11 -7.56 1.50
N LEU A 51 -2.90 -6.43 2.16
CA LEU A 51 -3.68 -5.96 3.29
C LEU A 51 -4.45 -4.71 2.86
N GLU A 52 -5.76 -4.73 3.07
CA GLU A 52 -6.62 -3.60 2.80
C GLU A 52 -6.30 -2.42 3.72
N LEU A 53 -6.13 -1.24 3.13
CA LEU A 53 -5.86 0.00 3.85
C LEU A 53 -7.17 0.71 4.20
N THR A 54 -7.30 1.10 5.46
CA THR A 54 -8.40 1.96 5.89
C THR A 54 -8.22 3.40 5.39
N SER A 55 -9.31 4.17 5.29
CA SER A 55 -9.25 5.59 4.90
C SER A 55 -8.27 6.41 5.75
N THR A 56 -8.18 6.13 7.04
CA THR A 56 -7.23 6.79 7.96
C THR A 56 -5.77 6.43 7.65
N GLN A 57 -5.51 5.17 7.27
CA GLN A 57 -4.16 4.77 6.85
C GLN A 57 -3.81 5.39 5.51
N ILE A 58 -4.74 5.42 4.55
CA ILE A 58 -4.53 6.05 3.24
C ILE A 58 -4.13 7.52 3.41
N LEU A 59 -4.84 8.28 4.26
CA LEU A 59 -4.51 9.68 4.53
C LEU A 59 -3.11 9.85 5.14
N GLN A 60 -2.77 9.05 6.16
CA GLN A 60 -1.44 9.12 6.78
C GLN A 60 -0.33 8.74 5.79
N ILE A 61 -0.59 7.76 4.93
CA ILE A 61 0.34 7.33 3.89
C ILE A 61 0.48 8.41 2.81
N ALA A 62 -0.62 9.10 2.45
CA ALA A 62 -0.63 10.21 1.51
C ALA A 62 0.26 11.34 1.99
N GLU A 63 0.13 11.71 3.27
CA GLU A 63 0.96 12.73 3.90
C GLU A 63 2.42 12.27 4.02
N LEU A 64 2.66 11.02 4.42
CA LEU A 64 4.00 10.47 4.60
C LEU A 64 4.79 10.37 3.29
N LEU A 65 4.12 9.98 2.21
CA LEU A 65 4.74 9.80 0.88
C LEU A 65 4.62 11.04 0.00
N GLU A 66 3.91 12.08 0.46
CA GLU A 66 3.57 13.27 -0.32
C GLU A 66 2.90 12.92 -1.67
N VAL A 67 2.04 11.90 -1.67
CA VAL A 67 1.32 11.42 -2.86
C VAL A 67 -0.19 11.66 -2.74
N ASN A 68 -0.83 11.93 -3.88
CA ASN A 68 -2.27 12.04 -3.95
C ASN A 68 -2.87 10.69 -4.34
N PHE A 69 -3.66 10.12 -3.43
CA PHE A 69 -4.45 8.92 -3.71
C PHE A 69 -5.78 9.31 -4.37
N PRO A 70 -6.10 8.79 -5.56
CA PRO A 70 -7.43 8.95 -6.16
C PRO A 70 -8.58 8.59 -5.21
N GLU A 71 -9.63 9.39 -5.20
CA GLU A 71 -10.84 9.07 -4.43
C GLU A 71 -11.67 7.97 -5.11
N GLY A 72 -12.40 7.19 -4.33
CA GLY A 72 -13.28 6.14 -4.83
C GLY A 72 -12.58 4.86 -5.29
N LEU A 73 -11.34 4.64 -4.84
CA LEU A 73 -10.62 3.38 -4.98
C LEU A 73 -10.44 2.71 -3.61
N GLU A 74 -10.42 1.38 -3.61
CA GLU A 74 -10.01 0.57 -2.48
C GLU A 74 -8.51 0.28 -2.61
N TYR A 75 -7.76 0.61 -1.56
CA TYR A 75 -6.31 0.52 -1.57
C TYR A 75 -5.83 -0.66 -0.74
N PHE A 76 -4.81 -1.34 -1.26
CA PHE A 76 -4.19 -2.47 -0.63
C PHE A 76 -2.68 -2.26 -0.58
N ILE A 77 -2.04 -2.71 0.49
CA ILE A 77 -0.59 -2.71 0.64
C ILE A 77 -0.09 -4.14 0.74
N GLY A 78 0.97 -4.46 0.02
CA GLY A 78 1.56 -5.79 0.07
C GLY A 78 3.06 -5.79 -0.02
N ALA A 79 3.70 -6.70 0.73
CA ALA A 79 5.13 -6.96 0.57
C ALA A 79 5.40 -7.73 -0.71
N ARG A 80 6.30 -7.18 -1.52
CA ARG A 80 6.79 -7.74 -2.76
C ARG A 80 8.27 -8.09 -2.61
N ALA A 81 8.68 -9.18 -3.25
CA ALA A 81 10.08 -9.52 -3.39
C ALA A 81 10.69 -8.68 -4.52
N ALA A 82 11.80 -7.98 -4.26
CA ALA A 82 12.62 -7.42 -5.33
C ALA A 82 13.15 -8.57 -6.21
N PRO A 83 13.06 -8.45 -7.55
CA PRO A 83 13.70 -9.41 -8.46
C PRO A 83 15.21 -9.44 -8.29
#